data_AF-A0A261EY33-F1
#
_entry.id   AF-A0A261EY33-F1
#
_cell.length_a   1.000
_cell.length_b   1.000
_cell.length_c   1.000
_cell.angle_alpha   90.00
_cell.angle_beta   90.00
_cell.angle_gamma   90.00
#
_symmetry.space_group_name_H-M   'P 1'
#
loop_
_entity.id
_entity.type
_entity.pdbx_description
1 polymer ?
#
loop_
_entity_poly.entity_id
_entity_poly.type
_entity_poly.pdbx_seq_one_letter_code
_entity_poly.pdbx_strand_id
1 'polypeptide(L)'
;MYTYGMATKYEWTRIDHAAQQILANAIDRSGKSYRRIADECEVNVSFARIKDIHNGLRAPVRLSEFIAICWVCGIRPEDTIRQIIIKAAAEEDASIDDDMDAPLTADEIMTLAANTDPNRDMEAGTPRD
;
A
#
# COMPACT_ATOMS: atom_id res chain seq x y z
N MET A 1 35.81 0.46 17.94
CA MET A 1 35.11 1.25 16.90
C MET A 1 33.78 0.54 16.64
N TYR A 2 32.69 1.00 17.26
CA TYR A 2 31.37 0.41 17.06
C TYR A 2 30.76 1.07 15.82
N THR A 3 30.56 0.29 14.76
CA THR A 3 29.78 0.72 13.61
C THR A 3 28.32 0.86 14.05
N TYR A 4 27.81 2.09 14.03
CA TYR A 4 26.38 2.34 14.11
C TYR A 4 25.73 1.63 12.92
N GLY A 5 25.09 0.48 13.16
CA GLY A 5 24.24 -0.15 12.17
C GLY A 5 23.08 0.81 11.89
N MET A 6 23.13 1.50 10.75
CA MET A 6 22.02 2.32 10.26
C MET A 6 20.77 1.46 10.26
N ALA A 7 19.73 1.88 10.97
CA ALA A 7 18.44 1.22 10.94
C ALA A 7 17.95 1.23 9.49
N THR A 8 17.95 0.07 8.84
CA THR A 8 17.47 -0.07 7.48
C THR A 8 16.01 0.35 7.47
N LYS A 9 15.70 1.46 6.79
CA LYS A 9 14.32 1.91 6.64
C LYS A 9 13.61 0.86 5.79
N TYR A 10 12.59 0.23 6.36
CA TYR A 10 11.76 -0.70 5.60
C TYR A 10 10.93 0.11 4.61
N GLU A 11 11.07 -0.19 3.32
CA GLU A 11 10.12 0.24 2.31
C GLU A 11 8.96 -0.73 2.31
N TRP A 12 7.75 -0.20 2.50
CA TRP A 12 6.52 -0.98 2.53
C TRP A 12 5.95 -1.07 1.12
N THR A 13 5.64 -2.29 0.70
CA THR A 13 4.93 -2.54 -0.56
C THR A 13 3.42 -2.38 -0.36
N ARG A 14 2.66 -2.32 -1.46
CA ARG A 14 1.18 -2.36 -1.41
C ARG A 14 0.67 -3.60 -0.66
N ILE A 15 1.34 -4.74 -0.83
CA ILE A 15 0.99 -5.99 -0.12
C ILE A 15 1.18 -5.82 1.40
N ASP A 16 2.26 -5.16 1.83
CA ASP A 16 2.53 -4.91 3.25
C ASP A 16 1.46 -4.01 3.87
N HIS A 17 1.07 -2.95 3.16
CA HIS A 17 -0.01 -2.06 3.58
C HIS A 17 -1.36 -2.77 3.64
N ALA A 18 -1.71 -3.55 2.63
CA ALA A 18 -2.96 -4.33 2.62
C ALA A 18 -2.99 -5.35 3.77
N ALA A 19 -1.87 -6.06 4.00
CA ALA A 19 -1.73 -7.00 5.10
C ALA A 19 -1.90 -6.31 6.46
N GLN A 20 -1.26 -5.17 6.66
CA GLN A 20 -1.40 -4.41 7.90
C GLN A 20 -2.83 -3.95 8.13
N GLN A 21 -3.49 -3.37 7.13
CA GLN A 21 -4.87 -2.88 7.27
C GLN A 21 -5.85 -4.02 7.61
N ILE A 22 -5.69 -5.18 6.97
CA ILE A 22 -6.55 -6.34 7.23
C ILE A 22 -6.28 -6.91 8.63
N LEU A 23 -5.02 -7.03 9.05
CA LEU A 23 -4.68 -7.48 10.40
C LEU A 23 -5.13 -6.50 11.49
N ALA A 24 -5.00 -5.19 11.28
CA ALA A 24 -5.48 -4.18 12.21
C ALA A 24 -6.99 -4.31 12.43
N ASN A 25 -7.76 -4.43 11.34
CA ASN A 25 -9.20 -4.68 11.41
C ASN A 25 -9.55 -5.99 12.14
N ALA A 26 -8.76 -7.06 11.93
CA ALA A 26 -8.96 -8.32 12.63
C ALA A 26 -8.70 -8.21 14.14
N ILE A 27 -7.64 -7.49 14.51
CA ILE A 27 -7.28 -7.19 15.90
C ILE A 27 -8.40 -6.38 16.57
N ASP A 28 -8.88 -5.31 15.93
CA ASP A 28 -9.97 -4.48 16.44
C ASP A 28 -11.26 -5.30 16.66
N ARG A 29 -11.65 -6.10 15.65
CA ARG A 29 -12.86 -6.94 15.71
C ARG A 29 -12.77 -8.06 16.74
N SER A 30 -11.56 -8.52 17.08
CA SER A 30 -11.38 -9.55 18.10
C SER A 30 -11.76 -9.07 19.51
N GLY A 31 -11.77 -7.75 19.75
CA GLY A 31 -11.98 -7.16 21.07
C GLY A 31 -10.89 -7.48 22.10
N LYS A 32 -9.79 -8.13 21.67
CA LYS A 32 -8.68 -8.53 22.54
C LYS A 32 -7.68 -7.37 22.68
N SER A 33 -7.16 -7.17 23.88
CA SER A 33 -6.03 -6.27 24.07
C SER A 33 -4.77 -6.82 23.41
N TYR A 34 -3.83 -5.96 23.00
CA TYR A 34 -2.55 -6.43 22.42
C TYR A 34 -1.79 -7.37 23.36
N ARG A 35 -1.95 -7.21 24.68
CA ARG A 35 -1.31 -8.08 25.66
C ARG A 35 -1.93 -9.48 25.63
N ARG A 36 -3.25 -9.54 25.58
CA ARG A 36 -3.97 -10.81 25.44
C ARG A 36 -3.59 -11.52 24.14
N ILE A 37 -3.44 -10.78 23.04
CA ILE A 37 -2.98 -11.36 21.77
C ILE A 37 -1.55 -11.90 21.90
N ALA A 38 -0.64 -11.16 22.54
CA ALA A 38 0.74 -11.60 22.78
C ALA A 38 0.80 -12.90 23.60
N ASP A 39 -0.03 -12.99 24.64
CA ASP A 39 -0.08 -14.13 25.56
C ASP A 39 -0.69 -15.38 24.90
N GLU A 40 -1.61 -15.21 23.94
CA GLU A 40 -2.28 -16.30 23.22
C GLU A 40 -1.52 -16.74 21.94
N CYS A 41 -0.53 -15.98 21.47
CA CYS A 41 0.31 -16.38 20.34
C CYS A 41 1.28 -17.50 20.73
N GLU A 42 1.28 -18.61 19.98
CA GLU A 42 2.25 -19.70 20.18
C GLU A 42 3.70 -19.30 19.87
N VAL A 43 3.88 -18.37 18.94
CA VAL A 43 5.16 -17.73 18.65
C VAL A 43 5.34 -16.50 19.51
N ASN A 44 6.58 -16.24 19.93
CA ASN A 44 6.92 -15.11 20.78
C ASN A 44 6.80 -13.77 20.03
N VAL A 45 5.56 -13.27 19.91
CA VAL A 45 5.23 -11.96 19.37
C VAL A 45 4.92 -11.04 20.54
N SER A 46 5.83 -10.11 20.81
CA SER A 46 5.67 -9.21 21.96
C SER A 46 4.47 -8.27 21.80
N PHE A 47 3.93 -7.81 22.93
CA PHE A 47 2.94 -6.73 22.98
C PHE A 47 3.33 -5.54 22.09
N ALA A 48 4.59 -5.10 22.19
CA ALA A 48 5.09 -3.97 21.41
C ALA A 48 5.05 -4.26 19.91
N ARG A 49 5.38 -5.50 19.52
CA ARG A 49 5.33 -5.92 18.12
C ARG A 49 3.91 -5.97 17.57
N ILE A 50 2.93 -6.44 18.37
CA ILE A 50 1.51 -6.41 17.96
C ILE A 50 1.03 -4.97 17.77
N LYS A 51 1.40 -4.07 18.67
CA LYS A 51 1.11 -2.64 18.52
C LYS A 51 1.76 -2.05 17.27
N ASP A 52 3.01 -2.41 16.97
CA ASP A 52 3.71 -1.96 15.78
C ASP A 52 3.00 -2.46 14.50
N ILE A 53 2.60 -3.74 14.47
CA ILE A 53 1.85 -4.33 13.34
C ILE A 53 0.51 -3.62 13.18
N HIS A 54 -0.25 -3.46 14.27
CA HIS A 54 -1.55 -2.79 14.25
C HIS A 54 -1.46 -1.37 13.66
N ASN A 55 -0.42 -0.61 14.04
CA ASN A 55 -0.27 0.79 13.64
C ASN A 55 0.55 0.99 12.36
N GLY A 56 1.01 -0.07 11.70
CA GLY A 56 1.85 0.05 10.50
C GLY A 56 3.22 0.65 10.76
N LEU A 57 3.84 0.33 11.89
CA LEU A 57 5.13 0.87 12.31
C LEU A 57 6.26 -0.14 12.06
N ARG A 58 7.46 0.42 11.80
CA ARG A 58 8.72 -0.34 11.66
C ARG A 58 8.67 -1.30 10.47
N ALA A 59 8.85 -2.59 10.73
CA ALA A 59 8.95 -3.62 9.70
C ALA A 59 7.55 -4.20 9.38
N PRO A 60 7.29 -4.56 8.11
CA PRO A 60 6.12 -5.34 7.74
C PRO A 60 5.96 -6.62 8.56
N VAL A 61 4.76 -7.16 8.60
CA VAL A 61 4.46 -8.40 9.34
C VAL A 61 5.21 -9.59 8.72
N ARG A 62 5.84 -10.41 9.56
CA ARG A 62 6.46 -11.68 9.10
C ARG A 62 5.40 -12.75 8.97
N LEU A 63 5.64 -13.75 8.11
CA LEU A 63 4.70 -14.86 7.91
C LEU A 63 4.31 -15.56 9.22
N SER A 64 5.28 -15.86 10.10
CA SER A 64 4.99 -16.49 11.39
C SER A 64 4.10 -15.63 12.30
N GLU A 65 4.32 -14.31 12.31
CA GLU A 65 3.49 -13.36 13.06
C GLU A 65 2.08 -13.27 12.46
N PHE A 66 1.98 -13.23 11.14
CA PHE A 66 0.73 -13.20 10.41
C PHE A 66 -0.15 -14.40 10.74
N ILE A 67 0.41 -15.62 10.65
CA ILE A 67 -0.31 -16.86 10.95
C ILE A 67 -0.79 -16.88 12.40
N ALA A 68 0.07 -16.51 13.35
CA ALA A 68 -0.27 -16.49 14.76
C ALA A 68 -1.40 -15.50 15.09
N ILE A 69 -1.31 -14.28 14.55
CA ILE A 69 -2.36 -13.26 14.74
C ILE A 69 -3.68 -13.74 14.11
N CYS A 70 -3.64 -14.40 12.96
CA CYS A 70 -4.84 -14.96 12.34
C CYS A 70 -5.54 -15.96 13.27
N TRP A 71 -4.79 -16.94 13.80
CA TRP A 71 -5.35 -17.94 14.71
C TRP A 71 -5.91 -17.32 15.99
N VAL A 72 -5.17 -16.40 16.62
CA VAL A 72 -5.63 -15.72 17.84
C VAL A 72 -6.87 -14.86 17.57
N CYS A 73 -6.96 -14.22 16.41
CA CYS A 73 -8.14 -13.43 16.03
C CYS A 73 -9.29 -14.27 15.47
N GLY A 74 -9.14 -15.59 15.37
CA GLY A 74 -10.18 -16.50 14.88
C GLY A 74 -10.47 -16.35 13.38
N ILE A 75 -9.52 -15.84 12.60
CA ILE A 75 -9.62 -15.70 11.14
C ILE A 75 -8.77 -16.75 10.44
N ARG A 76 -9.22 -17.17 9.25
CA ARG A 76 -8.52 -18.19 8.45
C ARG A 76 -7.41 -17.54 7.63
N PRO A 77 -6.13 -17.90 7.83
CA PRO A 77 -5.02 -17.24 7.15
C PRO A 77 -5.10 -17.33 5.61
N GLU A 78 -5.61 -18.43 5.07
CA GLU A 78 -5.82 -18.62 3.62
C GLU A 78 -6.84 -17.65 3.02
N ASP A 79 -7.91 -17.35 3.75
CA ASP A 79 -8.92 -16.39 3.33
C ASP A 79 -8.40 -14.96 3.48
N THR A 80 -7.63 -14.70 4.53
CA THR A 80 -6.96 -13.42 4.77
C THR A 80 -5.92 -13.11 3.68
N ILE A 81 -5.10 -14.09 3.25
CA ILE A 81 -4.14 -13.90 2.15
C ILE A 81 -4.86 -13.53 0.85
N ARG A 82 -5.98 -14.20 0.55
CA ARG A 82 -6.80 -13.85 -0.63
C ARG A 82 -7.31 -12.42 -0.56
N GLN A 83 -7.78 -11.98 0.61
CA GLN A 83 -8.23 -10.59 0.82
C GLN A 83 -7.09 -9.58 0.62
N ILE A 84 -5.88 -9.91 1.09
CA ILE A 84 -4.68 -9.07 0.90
C ILE A 84 -4.37 -8.90 -0.58
N ILE A 85 -4.37 -9.99 -1.35
CA ILE A 85 -4.09 -9.95 -2.80
C ILE A 85 -5.13 -9.09 -3.53
N ILE A 86 -6.42 -9.30 -3.24
CA ILE A 86 -7.52 -8.52 -3.84
C ILE A 86 -7.37 -7.03 -3.49
N LYS A 87 -7.11 -6.72 -2.23
CA LYS A 87 -6.98 -5.34 -1.76
C LYS A 87 -5.76 -4.63 -2.37
N ALA A 88 -4.62 -5.31 -2.42
CA ALA A 88 -3.40 -4.76 -3.00
C ALA A 88 -3.54 -4.49 -4.51
N ALA A 89 -4.31 -5.32 -5.22
CA ALA A 89 -4.65 -5.09 -6.63
C ALA A 89 -5.64 -3.94 -6.82
N ALA A 90 -6.66 -3.80 -5.97
CA ALA A 90 -7.59 -2.67 -6.06
C ALA A 90 -6.92 -1.31 -5.81
N GLU A 91 -5.91 -1.26 -4.94
CA GLU A 91 -5.10 -0.05 -4.73
C GLU A 91 -4.17 0.26 -5.91
N GLU A 92 -3.86 -0.71 -6.78
CA GLU A 92 -3.15 -0.49 -8.04
C GLU A 92 -4.04 0.22 -9.06
N ASP A 93 -5.27 -0.27 -9.25
CA ASP A 93 -6.22 0.34 -10.20
C ASP A 93 -6.57 1.78 -9.79
N ALA A 94 -6.78 2.04 -8.50
CA ALA A 94 -7.05 3.41 -8.00
C ALA A 94 -5.86 4.37 -8.21
N SER A 95 -4.62 3.88 -8.17
CA SER A 95 -3.44 4.70 -8.42
C SER A 95 -3.26 5.07 -9.90
N ILE A 96 -3.81 4.26 -10.82
CA ILE A 96 -3.82 4.57 -12.26
C ILE A 96 -4.83 5.69 -12.56
N ASP A 97 -5.98 5.69 -11.87
CA ASP A 97 -7.00 6.73 -12.04
C ASP A 97 -6.55 8.10 -11.48
N ASP A 98 -5.79 8.14 -10.39
CA ASP A 98 -5.31 9.39 -9.77
C ASP A 98 -4.23 10.09 -10.63
N ASP A 99 -3.40 9.33 -11.36
CA ASP A 99 -2.44 9.89 -12.34
C ASP A 99 -3.13 10.39 -13.63
N MET A 100 -4.36 9.96 -13.91
CA MET A 100 -5.16 10.44 -15.05
C MET A 100 -5.90 11.76 -14.77
N ASP A 101 -6.12 12.11 -13.50
CA ASP A 101 -6.81 13.34 -13.09
C ASP A 101 -5.83 14.52 -12.83
N ALA A 102 -4.53 14.33 -13.09
CA ALA A 102 -3.57 15.42 -13.09
C ALA A 102 -3.93 16.44 -14.19
N PRO A 103 -4.13 17.73 -13.86
CA PRO A 103 -4.44 18.73 -14.87
C PRO A 103 -3.28 18.84 -15.85
N LEU A 104 -3.58 18.72 -17.15
CA LEU A 104 -2.59 18.94 -18.21
C LEU A 104 -1.88 20.28 -18.00
N THR A 105 -0.57 20.28 -18.18
CA THR A 105 0.21 21.52 -18.17
C THR A 105 -0.19 22.40 -19.35
N ALA A 106 0.08 23.70 -19.26
CA ALA A 106 -0.21 24.63 -20.36
C ALA A 106 0.47 24.22 -21.69
N ASP A 107 1.65 23.59 -21.62
CA ASP A 107 2.40 23.09 -22.78
C ASP A 107 1.72 21.88 -23.43
N GLU A 108 1.22 20.95 -22.62
CA GLU A 108 0.45 19.80 -23.10
C GLU A 108 -0.89 20.22 -23.69
N ILE A 109 -1.57 21.20 -23.08
CA ILE A 109 -2.81 21.78 -23.61
C ILE A 109 -2.55 22.44 -24.97
N MET A 110 -1.48 23.21 -25.09
CA MET A 110 -1.11 23.87 -26.34
C MET A 110 -0.76 22.85 -27.43
N THR A 111 -0.02 21.80 -27.09
CA THR A 111 0.36 20.73 -28.01
C THR A 111 -0.85 19.94 -28.49
N LEU A 112 -1.77 19.61 -27.58
CA LEU A 112 -3.01 18.91 -27.92
C LEU A 112 -3.91 19.77 -28.81
N ALA A 113 -4.03 21.06 -28.51
CA ALA A 113 -4.80 22.00 -29.31
C ALA A 113 -4.24 22.10 -30.75
N ALA A 114 -2.92 22.25 -30.90
CA ALA A 114 -2.27 22.30 -32.21
C ALA A 114 -2.45 21.00 -33.03
N ASN A 115 -2.50 19.84 -32.36
CA ASN A 115 -2.69 18.56 -33.03
C ASN A 115 -4.15 18.29 -33.43
N THR A 116 -5.11 18.92 -32.75
CA THR A 116 -6.55 18.76 -32.97
C THR A 116 -7.13 19.91 -33.82
N ASP A 117 -6.33 20.92 -34.14
CA ASP A 117 -6.75 22.07 -34.94
C ASP A 117 -7.16 21.63 -36.36
N PRO A 118 -8.42 21.88 -36.79
CA PRO A 118 -8.88 21.53 -38.13
C PRO A 118 -8.12 22.27 -39.26
N ASN A 119 -7.42 23.37 -38.95
CA ASN A 119 -6.62 24.13 -39.90
C ASN A 119 -5.13 23.77 -39.87
N ARG A 120 -4.70 22.82 -39.01
CA ARG A 120 -3.29 22.42 -38.85
C ARG A 120 -2.59 22.16 -40.19
N ASP A 121 -3.27 21.45 -41.09
CA ASP A 121 -2.69 21.07 -42.38
C ASP A 121 -2.65 22.25 -43.38
N MET A 122 -3.51 23.26 -43.21
CA MET A 122 -3.45 24.53 -43.98
C MET A 122 -2.31 25.43 -43.50
N GLU A 123 -2.09 25.51 -42.18
CA GLU A 123 -1.03 26.34 -41.59
C GLU A 123 0.38 25.76 -41.78
N ALA A 124 0.50 24.43 -41.93
CA ALA A 124 1.76 23.78 -42.29
C ALA A 124 2.25 24.14 -43.71
N GLY A 125 1.32 24.55 -44.59
CA GLY A 125 1.59 24.88 -45.99
C GLY A 125 1.91 26.35 -46.25
N THR A 126 1.74 27.24 -45.28
CA THR A 126 2.06 28.66 -45.47
C THR A 126 3.57 28.89 -45.40
N PRO A 127 4.19 29.46 -46.45
CA PRO A 127 5.60 29.82 -46.43
C PRO A 127 5.90 30.74 -45.26
N ARG A 128 6.97 30.44 -44.51
CA ARG A 128 7.51 31.36 -43.50
C ARG A 128 8.36 32.39 -44.23
N ASP A 129 7.93 33.65 -44.22
CA ASP A 129 8.73 34.80 -44.70
C ASP A 129 10.01 35.00 -43.88
#